data_AF-A0A7X8VMP5-F1
#
_entry.id   AF-A0A7X8VMP5-F1
#
_cell.length_a   1.000
_cell.length_b   1.000
_cell.length_c   1.000
_cell.angle_alpha   90.00
_cell.angle_beta   90.00
_cell.angle_gamma   90.00
#
_symmetry.space_group_name_H-M   'P 1'
#
loop_
_entity.id
_entity.type
_entity.pdbx_description
1 polymer ?
#
loop_
_entity_poly.entity_id
_entity_poly.type
_entity_poly.pdbx_seq_one_letter_code
_entity_poly.pdbx_strand_id
1 'polypeptide(L)'
;MSIYLYAGAMAWILGVALIVISTQQIAAANPGRKIFQLREGKRDFPVKARVIRGGAIFFLILTAFAFSDIWGYHSVVLILLGFLPDLVITARHNKAVDNIAA
;
A
#
# COMPACT_ATOMS: atom_id res chain seq x y z
N MET A 1 -7.31 11.66 25.87
CA MET A 1 -6.79 10.87 24.74
C MET A 1 -5.54 11.57 24.22
N SER A 2 -4.39 10.90 24.15
CA SER A 2 -3.08 11.53 23.90
C SER A 2 -2.96 12.06 22.46
N ILE A 3 -2.33 13.22 22.25
CA ILE A 3 -2.15 13.82 20.90
C ILE A 3 -1.42 12.88 19.93
N TYR A 4 -0.53 12.02 20.46
CA TYR A 4 0.20 11.00 19.71
C TYR A 4 -0.71 9.93 19.09
N LEU A 5 -1.83 9.60 19.74
CA LEU A 5 -2.81 8.65 19.20
C LEU A 5 -3.52 9.20 17.96
N TYR A 6 -3.92 10.48 18.03
CA TYR A 6 -4.55 11.15 16.88
C TYR A 6 -3.56 11.29 15.73
N ALA A 7 -2.32 11.69 16.01
CA ALA A 7 -1.27 11.76 15.01
C ALA A 7 -0.98 10.38 14.37
N GLY A 8 -0.93 9.32 15.19
CA GLY A 8 -0.77 7.95 14.73
C GLY A 8 -1.91 7.48 13.84
N ALA A 9 -3.16 7.74 14.23
CA ALA A 9 -4.33 7.37 13.43
C ALA A 9 -4.37 8.13 12.08
N MET A 10 -4.01 9.41 12.09
CA MET A 10 -3.90 10.20 10.85
C MET A 10 -2.77 9.69 9.96
N ALA A 11 -1.59 9.39 10.53
CA ALA A 11 -0.50 8.77 9.79
C ALA A 11 -0.93 7.45 9.16
N TRP A 12 -1.72 6.64 9.88
CA TRP A 12 -2.21 5.38 9.35
C TRP A 12 -3.12 5.59 8.14
N ILE A 13 -4.14 6.45 8.27
CA ILE A 13 -5.08 6.76 7.18
C ILE A 13 -4.33 7.29 5.96
N LEU A 14 -3.39 8.21 6.16
CA LEU A 14 -2.57 8.77 5.09
C LEU A 14 -1.70 7.69 4.43
N GLY A 15 -1.05 6.83 5.22
CA GLY A 15 -0.26 5.71 4.72
C GLY A 15 -1.10 4.77 3.85
N VAL A 16 -2.28 4.38 4.31
CA VAL A 16 -3.20 3.52 3.55
C VAL A 16 -3.68 4.20 2.26
N ALA A 17 -4.05 5.47 2.32
CA ALA A 17 -4.48 6.22 1.15
C ALA A 17 -3.35 6.33 0.09
N LEU A 18 -2.12 6.62 0.52
CA LEU A 18 -0.96 6.70 -0.36
C LEU A 18 -0.62 5.35 -0.98
N ILE A 19 -0.75 4.25 -0.22
CA ILE A 19 -0.65 2.90 -0.77
C ILE A 19 -1.64 2.72 -1.92
N VAL A 20 -2.93 2.96 -1.67
CA VAL A 20 -4.00 2.81 -2.66
C VAL A 20 -3.71 3.62 -3.93
N ILE A 21 -3.35 4.90 -3.77
CA ILE A 21 -3.02 5.79 -4.88
C ILE A 21 -1.82 5.24 -5.67
N SER A 22 -0.76 4.79 -4.98
CA SER A 22 0.42 4.23 -5.64
C SER A 22 0.08 2.98 -6.46
N THR A 23 -0.79 2.10 -5.92
CA THR A 23 -1.21 0.87 -6.58
C THR A 23 -2.09 1.15 -7.79
N GLN A 24 -2.99 2.12 -7.70
CA GLN A 24 -3.80 2.57 -8.83
C GLN A 24 -2.93 3.16 -9.95
N GLN A 25 -1.89 3.95 -9.61
CA GLN A 25 -0.95 4.46 -10.61
C GLN A 25 -0.16 3.33 -11.29
N ILE A 26 0.26 2.31 -10.52
CA ILE A 26 0.93 1.13 -11.08
C ILE A 26 -0.02 0.35 -12.01
N ALA A 27 -1.28 0.17 -11.61
CA ALA A 27 -2.29 -0.51 -12.41
C ALA A 27 -2.60 0.24 -13.71
N ALA A 28 -2.75 1.57 -13.64
CA ALA A 28 -2.97 2.42 -14.80
C ALA A 28 -1.76 2.44 -15.76
N ALA A 29 -0.54 2.32 -15.23
CA ALA A 29 0.67 2.19 -16.05
C ALA A 29 0.83 0.79 -16.69
N ASN A 30 0.08 -0.21 -16.22
CA ASN A 30 0.17 -1.61 -16.67
C ASN A 30 -1.22 -2.20 -17.03
N PRO A 31 -2.00 -1.56 -17.93
CA PRO A 31 -3.42 -1.89 -18.14
C PRO A 31 -3.66 -3.31 -18.71
N GLY A 32 -2.67 -3.89 -19.39
CA GLY A 32 -2.72 -5.25 -19.95
C GLY A 32 -1.72 -6.23 -19.35
N ARG A 33 -1.08 -5.88 -18.21
CA ARG A 33 -0.05 -6.72 -17.59
C ARG A 33 -0.34 -6.96 -16.12
N LYS A 34 -0.02 -8.17 -15.64
CA LYS A 34 -0.18 -8.54 -14.23
C LYS A 34 0.81 -7.80 -13.33
N ILE A 35 0.32 -7.36 -12.17
CA ILE A 35 1.07 -6.61 -11.14
C ILE A 35 1.74 -7.56 -10.12
N PHE A 36 1.55 -8.88 -10.21
CA PHE A 36 2.39 -9.89 -9.52
C PHE A 36 2.89 -10.96 -10.48
N GLN A 37 4.23 -11.03 -10.62
CA GLN A 37 5.00 -12.23 -10.90
C GLN A 37 6.47 -11.81 -10.94
N LEU A 38 7.27 -12.41 -10.06
CA LEU A 38 8.72 -12.25 -9.86
C LEU A 38 9.60 -12.43 -11.13
N ARG A 39 9.01 -12.51 -12.33
CA ARG A 39 9.65 -13.19 -13.46
C ARG A 39 9.46 -12.55 -14.84
N GLU A 40 8.59 -11.56 -15.04
CA GLU A 40 8.36 -11.02 -16.39
C GLU A 40 8.84 -9.57 -16.54
N GLY A 41 9.61 -9.36 -17.61
CA GLY A 41 10.48 -8.22 -17.85
C GLY A 41 9.79 -6.87 -17.94
N LYS A 42 10.55 -5.83 -17.55
CA LYS A 42 10.29 -4.39 -17.71
C LYS A 42 8.84 -3.99 -17.41
N ARG A 43 8.52 -3.90 -16.12
CA ARG A 43 7.37 -3.13 -15.64
C ARG A 43 7.67 -1.64 -15.72
N ASP A 44 6.71 -0.90 -16.24
CA ASP A 44 6.69 0.54 -16.02
C ASP A 44 6.22 0.79 -14.59
N PHE A 45 7.21 0.97 -13.72
CA PHE A 45 7.02 1.46 -12.37
C PHE A 45 7.23 2.98 -12.42
N PRO A 46 6.17 3.78 -12.54
CA PRO A 46 6.32 5.23 -12.58
C PRO A 46 7.05 5.70 -11.33
N VAL A 47 8.09 6.52 -11.50
CA VAL A 47 8.92 7.04 -10.40
C VAL A 47 8.05 7.71 -9.33
N LYS A 48 6.99 8.39 -9.75
CA LYS A 48 5.98 9.00 -8.86
C LYS A 48 5.34 7.97 -7.94
N ALA A 49 4.90 6.81 -8.45
CA ALA A 49 4.31 5.76 -7.62
C ALA A 49 5.33 5.17 -6.64
N ARG A 50 6.61 5.07 -7.01
CA ARG A 50 7.68 4.61 -6.11
C ARG A 50 7.89 5.59 -4.95
N VAL A 51 7.93 6.89 -5.23
CA VAL A 51 8.06 7.94 -4.20
C VAL A 51 6.85 7.94 -3.27
N ILE A 52 5.64 7.90 -3.84
CA ILE A 52 4.39 7.85 -3.07
C ILE A 52 4.36 6.62 -2.16
N ARG A 53 4.74 5.45 -2.68
CA ARG A 53 4.79 4.20 -1.91
C ARG A 53 5.83 4.24 -0.80
N GLY A 54 6.98 4.87 -1.03
CA GLY A 54 7.98 5.14 0.01
C GLY A 54 7.43 6.02 1.14
N GLY A 55 6.74 7.11 0.79
CA GLY A 55 6.05 7.96 1.77
C GLY A 55 4.96 7.21 2.54
N ALA A 56 4.20 6.37 1.85
CA ALA A 56 3.17 5.54 2.46
C ALA A 56 3.73 4.59 3.53
N ILE A 57 4.83 3.89 3.21
CA ILE A 57 5.54 3.01 4.15
C ILE A 57 6.05 3.80 5.35
N PHE A 58 6.63 4.99 5.13
CA PHE A 58 7.08 5.86 6.21
C PHE A 58 5.95 6.23 7.18
N PHE A 59 4.77 6.62 6.67
CA PHE A 59 3.61 6.92 7.50
C PHE A 59 3.07 5.71 8.27
N LEU A 60 3.09 4.52 7.68
CA LEU A 60 2.71 3.28 8.39
C LEU A 60 3.71 2.94 9.50
N ILE A 61 5.01 3.14 9.30
CA ILE A 61 6.03 2.96 10.34
C ILE A 61 5.79 3.94 11.49
N LEU A 62 5.52 5.23 11.19
CA LEU A 62 5.19 6.23 12.21
C LEU A 62 3.95 5.83 13.02
N THR A 63 2.96 5.20 12.38
CA THR A 63 1.79 4.64 13.07
C THR A 63 2.22 3.58 14.09
N ALA A 64 3.06 2.62 13.69
CA ALA A 64 3.50 1.58 14.61
C ALA A 64 4.24 2.15 15.82
N PHE A 65 5.09 3.17 15.64
CA PHE A 65 5.71 3.87 16.76
C PHE A 65 4.68 4.52 17.68
N ALA A 66 3.72 5.27 17.12
CA ALA A 66 2.70 5.97 17.92
C ALA A 66 1.78 5.02 18.72
N PHE A 67 1.55 3.80 18.22
CA PHE A 67 0.73 2.80 18.89
C PHE A 67 1.52 1.77 19.69
N SER A 68 2.86 1.78 19.61
CA SER A 68 3.72 0.81 20.30
C SER A 68 3.59 0.89 21.82
N ASP A 69 3.39 2.07 22.39
CA ASP A 69 3.23 2.25 23.83
C ASP A 69 1.92 1.63 24.37
N ILE A 70 0.91 1.45 23.51
CA ILE A 70 -0.42 0.96 23.92
C ILE A 70 -0.59 -0.51 23.57
N TRP A 71 -0.18 -0.90 22.36
CA TRP A 71 -0.40 -2.24 21.81
C TRP A 71 0.88 -3.08 21.76
N GLY A 72 2.03 -2.51 22.14
CA GLY A 72 3.32 -3.18 22.09
C GLY A 72 3.64 -3.67 20.68
N TYR A 73 4.14 -4.90 20.58
CA TYR A 73 4.44 -5.58 19.33
C TYR A 73 3.23 -5.77 18.39
N HIS A 74 2.00 -5.72 18.91
CA HIS A 74 0.79 -5.87 18.08
C HIS A 74 0.54 -4.66 17.18
N SER A 75 1.20 -3.52 17.43
CA SER A 75 1.16 -2.35 16.54
C SER A 75 1.63 -2.65 15.10
N VAL A 76 2.46 -3.69 14.92
CA VAL A 76 2.90 -4.17 13.60
C VAL A 76 1.72 -4.70 12.76
N VAL A 77 0.66 -5.19 13.40
CA VAL A 77 -0.55 -5.64 12.68
C VAL A 77 -1.21 -4.47 11.96
N LEU A 78 -1.15 -3.25 12.49
CA LEU A 78 -1.69 -2.06 11.82
C LEU A 78 -0.96 -1.77 10.50
N ILE A 79 0.34 -2.03 10.44
CA ILE A 79 1.12 -1.93 9.20
C ILE A 79 0.56 -2.93 8.19
N LEU A 80 0.43 -4.20 8.58
CA LEU A 80 -0.06 -5.27 7.69
C LEU A 80 -1.48 -4.99 7.18
N LEU A 81 -2.37 -4.53 8.06
CA LEU A 81 -3.73 -4.14 7.68
C LEU A 81 -3.73 -2.99 6.68
N GLY A 82 -2.76 -2.08 6.77
CA GLY A 82 -2.62 -0.99 5.81
C GLY A 82 -2.27 -1.43 4.38
N PHE A 83 -1.70 -2.64 4.21
CA PHE A 83 -1.41 -3.23 2.90
C PHE A 83 -2.57 -4.04 2.32
N LEU A 84 -3.65 -4.31 3.06
CA LEU A 84 -4.79 -5.07 2.54
C LEU A 84 -5.39 -4.47 1.25
N PRO A 85 -5.62 -3.14 1.16
CA PRO A 85 -6.16 -2.55 -0.06
C PRO A 85 -5.26 -2.75 -1.28
N ASP A 86 -3.94 -2.73 -1.10
CA ASP A 86 -2.97 -2.99 -2.19
C ASP A 86 -3.16 -4.39 -2.78
N LEU A 87 -3.29 -5.40 -1.92
CA LEU A 87 -3.52 -6.78 -2.32
C LEU A 87 -4.86 -6.92 -3.06
N VAL A 88 -5.92 -6.30 -2.54
CA VAL A 88 -7.25 -6.36 -3.16
C VAL A 88 -7.25 -5.72 -4.54
N ILE A 89 -6.71 -4.50 -4.67
CA ILE A 89 -6.65 -3.79 -5.96
C ILE A 89 -5.82 -4.59 -6.97
N THR A 90 -4.69 -5.13 -6.52
CA THR A 90 -3.80 -5.92 -7.37
C THR A 90 -4.46 -7.23 -7.83
N ALA A 91 -5.12 -7.95 -6.93
CA ALA A 91 -5.84 -9.18 -7.28
C ALA A 91 -6.99 -8.89 -8.25
N ARG A 92 -7.74 -7.80 -8.04
CA ARG A 92 -8.81 -7.37 -8.95
C ARG A 92 -8.27 -7.00 -10.33
N HIS A 93 -7.16 -6.26 -10.39
CA HIS A 93 -6.51 -5.92 -11.66
C HIS A 93 -6.03 -7.16 -12.41
N ASN A 94 -5.34 -8.08 -11.73
CA ASN A 94 -4.84 -9.30 -12.35
C ASN A 94 -5.98 -10.19 -12.88
N LYS A 95 -7.08 -10.31 -12.14
CA LYS A 95 -8.28 -11.02 -12.58
C LYS A 95 -8.91 -10.37 -13.82
N ALA A 96 -8.93 -9.03 -13.87
CA ALA A 96 -9.42 -8.30 -15.03
C ALA A 96 -8.53 -8.54 -16.27
N VAL A 97 -7.21 -8.55 -16.10
CA VAL A 97 -6.25 -8.87 -17.18
C VAL A 97 -6.45 -10.32 -17.66
N ASP A 98 -6.64 -11.29 -16.76
CA ASP A 98 -6.90 -12.69 -17.12
C ASP A 98 -8.16 -12.85 -17.97
N ASN A 99 -9.24 -12.16 -17.61
CA ASN A 99 -10.49 -12.20 -18.36
C ASN A 99 -10.40 -11.58 -19.77
N ILE A 100 -9.42 -10.71 -20.02
CA ILE A 100 -9.20 -10.09 -21.34
C ILE A 100 -8.31 -10.99 -22.22
N ALA A 101 -7.48 -11.83 -21.61
CA ALA A 101 -6.56 -12.74 -22.30
C ALA A 101 -7.16 -14.12 -22.59
N ALA A 102 -8.31 -14.46 -21.98
CA ALA A 102 -9.08 -15.69 -22.19
C ALA A 102 -10.13 -15.51 -23.29
#